data_AF-A0A6F9CWL5-F1
#
_entry.id   AF-A0A6F9CWL5-F1
#
_cell.length_a   1.000
_cell.length_b   1.000
_cell.length_c   1.000
_cell.angle_alpha   90.00
_cell.angle_beta   90.00
_cell.angle_gamma   90.00
#
_symmetry.space_group_name_H-M   'P 1'
#
loop_
_entity.id
_entity.type
_entity.pdbx_description
1 polymer ?
#
loop_
_entity_poly.entity_id
_entity_poly.type
_entity_poly.pdbx_seq_one_letter_code
_entity_poly.pdbx_strand_id
1 'polypeptide(L)'
;GVCISQSVKIPREPKPGEFDKVIRRLRENPNARVVIIFANEDDIRRLLQAAKKANQTGHFIWVGSDSWGSKISPVLHQEDMAEGAVTILPKRQSIRGFDRFFISRTLENNRRNIWFAEFWENNFACKLSRHALKKGSGLKKCT
;
A
#
# COMPACT_ATOMS: atom_id res chain seq x y z
N GLY A 1 31.68 6.42 -9.68
CA GLY A 1 30.83 6.97 -8.61
C GLY A 1 29.45 7.25 -9.15
N VAL A 2 28.45 7.42 -8.27
CA VAL A 2 27.08 7.81 -8.63
C VAL A 2 26.85 9.25 -8.18
N CYS A 3 26.18 10.07 -9.01
CA CYS A 3 25.85 11.46 -8.70
C CYS A 3 24.35 11.60 -8.41
N ILE A 4 24.00 12.44 -7.44
CA ILE A 4 22.61 12.75 -7.09
C ILE A 4 22.25 14.09 -7.73
N SER A 5 21.30 14.10 -8.65
CA SER A 5 20.86 15.35 -9.28
C SER A 5 20.16 16.26 -8.29
N GLN A 6 19.23 15.72 -7.51
CA GLN A 6 18.45 16.45 -6.52
C GLN A 6 18.02 15.51 -5.39
N SER A 7 17.83 16.06 -4.19
CA SER A 7 17.21 15.38 -3.06
C SER A 7 15.99 16.16 -2.60
N VAL A 8 14.83 15.52 -2.58
CA VAL A 8 13.54 16.15 -2.26
C VAL A 8 12.88 15.39 -1.12
N LYS A 9 12.36 16.13 -0.13
CA LYS A 9 11.68 15.57 1.04
C LYS A 9 10.18 15.81 0.93
N ILE A 10 9.40 14.75 1.18
CA ILE A 10 7.95 14.81 1.35
C ILE A 10 7.67 15.10 2.84
N PRO A 11 6.91 16.17 3.19
CA PRO A 11 6.52 16.44 4.57
C PRO A 11 5.66 15.31 5.14
N ARG A 12 5.66 15.13 6.47
CA ARG A 12 4.80 14.13 7.13
C ARG A 12 3.31 14.34 6.89
N GLU A 13 2.91 15.60 6.75
CA GLU A 13 1.54 16.01 6.42
C GLU A 13 1.58 16.91 5.18
N PRO A 14 1.61 16.31 3.97
CA PRO A 14 1.69 17.07 2.73
C PRO A 14 0.43 17.90 2.51
N LYS A 15 0.60 19.21 2.32
CA LYS A 15 -0.48 20.09 1.88
C LYS A 15 -0.88 19.79 0.43
N PRO A 16 -2.09 20.18 0.00
CA PRO A 16 -2.45 20.12 -1.42
C PRO A 16 -1.39 20.79 -2.31
N GLY A 17 -0.99 20.10 -3.38
CA GLY A 17 0.02 20.59 -4.33
C GLY A 17 1.49 20.32 -3.94
N GLU A 18 1.79 19.76 -2.77
CA GLU A 18 3.19 19.42 -2.42
C GLU A 18 3.80 18.39 -3.39
N PHE A 19 3.05 17.35 -3.78
CA PHE A 19 3.51 16.37 -4.77
C PHE A 19 3.73 16.99 -6.16
N ASP A 20 2.87 17.94 -6.58
CA ASP A 20 3.07 18.67 -7.83
C ASP A 20 4.40 19.47 -7.81
N LYS A 21 4.78 20.05 -6.65
CA LYS A 21 6.07 20.71 -6.47
C LYS A 21 7.24 19.72 -6.55
N VAL A 22 7.11 18.52 -5.99
CA VAL A 22 8.12 17.46 -6.09
C VAL A 22 8.36 17.10 -7.56
N ILE A 23 7.30 16.82 -8.32
CA ILE A 23 7.41 16.49 -9.74
C ILE A 23 8.02 17.64 -10.54
N ARG A 24 7.61 18.88 -10.27
CA ARG A 24 8.21 20.05 -10.91
C ARG A 24 9.72 20.13 -10.67
N ARG A 25 10.19 19.88 -9.44
CA ARG A 25 11.62 19.85 -9.12
C ARG A 25 12.35 18.73 -9.87
N LEU A 26 11.82 17.51 -9.85
CA LEU A 26 12.42 16.38 -10.57
C LEU A 26 12.57 16.65 -12.08
N ARG A 27 11.65 17.42 -12.67
CA ARG A 27 11.69 17.81 -14.09
C ARG A 27 12.70 18.91 -14.42
N GLU A 28 13.29 19.58 -13.44
CA GLU A 28 14.30 20.63 -13.69
C GLU A 28 15.55 20.07 -14.36
N ASN A 29 15.85 18.78 -14.19
CA ASN A 29 16.90 18.07 -14.91
C ASN A 29 16.34 16.89 -15.72
N PRO A 30 16.00 17.08 -17.01
CA PRO A 30 15.40 16.04 -17.84
C PRO A 30 16.33 14.85 -18.11
N ASN A 31 17.64 15.00 -17.88
CA ASN A 31 18.62 13.90 -18.03
C ASN A 31 18.58 12.94 -16.83
N ALA A 32 18.09 13.38 -15.67
CA ALA A 32 17.97 12.57 -14.47
C ALA A 32 16.63 11.80 -14.45
N ARG A 33 16.60 10.67 -15.16
CA ARG A 33 15.37 9.86 -15.31
C ARG A 33 15.09 8.90 -14.16
N VAL A 34 16.11 8.48 -13.42
CA VAL A 34 15.95 7.52 -12.31
C VAL A 34 15.61 8.27 -11.03
N VAL A 35 14.52 7.85 -10.37
CA VAL A 35 14.05 8.42 -9.10
C VAL A 35 14.03 7.34 -8.03
N ILE A 36 14.87 7.47 -7.01
CA ILE A 36 14.91 6.58 -5.86
C ILE A 36 13.94 7.09 -4.80
N ILE A 37 12.95 6.29 -4.42
CA ILE A 37 11.86 6.67 -3.51
C ILE A 37 11.99 5.91 -2.18
N PHE A 38 12.13 6.68 -1.10
CA PHE A 38 11.97 6.22 0.28
C PHE A 38 10.75 6.91 0.88
N ALA A 39 9.56 6.34 0.66
CA ALA A 39 8.30 6.90 1.12
C ALA A 39 7.30 5.79 1.47
N ASN A 40 6.25 6.12 2.22
CA ASN A 40 5.20 5.16 2.51
C ASN A 40 4.30 4.92 1.28
N GLU A 41 3.41 3.96 1.40
CA GLU A 41 2.49 3.53 0.34
C GLU A 41 1.61 4.66 -0.21
N ASP A 42 1.02 5.48 0.66
CA ASP A 42 0.13 6.57 0.28
C ASP A 42 0.87 7.69 -0.45
N ASP A 43 2.08 8.03 0.01
CA ASP A 43 2.92 9.06 -0.59
C ASP A 43 3.41 8.64 -1.98
N ILE A 44 3.78 7.37 -2.16
CA ILE A 44 4.13 6.83 -3.49
C ILE A 44 2.93 6.94 -4.43
N ARG A 45 1.74 6.53 -3.96
CA ARG A 45 0.50 6.62 -4.77
C ARG A 45 0.28 8.05 -5.24
N ARG A 46 0.34 9.02 -4.33
CA ARG A 46 0.11 10.44 -4.63
C ARG A 46 1.20 11.04 -5.53
N LEU A 47 2.45 10.60 -5.37
CA LEU A 47 3.56 11.03 -6.24
C LEU A 47 3.37 10.55 -7.68
N LEU A 48 3.01 9.27 -7.87
CA LEU A 48 2.70 8.71 -9.19
C LEU A 48 1.50 9.44 -9.84
N GLN A 49 0.47 9.78 -9.05
CA GLN A 49 -0.68 10.55 -9.52
C GLN A 49 -0.26 11.96 -9.99
N ALA A 50 0.60 12.64 -9.23
CA ALA A 50 1.14 13.95 -9.62
C ALA A 50 1.99 13.87 -10.90
N ALA A 51 2.79 12.81 -11.05
CA ALA A 51 3.57 12.56 -12.26
C ALA A 51 2.66 12.33 -13.48
N LYS A 52 1.57 11.56 -13.31
CA LYS A 52 0.55 11.34 -14.34
C LYS A 52 -0.13 12.64 -14.75
N LYS A 53 -0.56 13.45 -13.77
CA LYS A 53 -1.15 14.79 -13.99
C LYS A 53 -0.20 15.72 -14.74
N ALA A 54 1.11 15.57 -14.55
CA ALA A 54 2.15 16.34 -15.23
C ALA A 54 2.56 15.73 -16.60
N ASN A 55 1.83 14.74 -17.12
CA ASN A 55 2.12 14.04 -18.38
C ASN A 55 3.55 13.47 -18.43
N GLN A 56 4.00 12.85 -17.34
CA GLN A 56 5.34 12.23 -17.24
C GLN A 56 5.31 10.70 -17.34
N THR A 57 4.25 10.13 -17.91
CA THR A 57 4.16 8.69 -18.17
C THR A 57 5.35 8.22 -19.00
N GLY A 58 6.04 7.16 -18.56
CA GLY A 58 7.22 6.61 -19.23
C GLY A 58 8.51 7.45 -19.15
N HIS A 59 8.47 8.65 -18.57
CA HIS A 59 9.67 9.49 -18.46
C HIS A 59 10.61 9.01 -17.34
N PHE A 60 10.05 8.88 -16.12
CA PHE A 60 10.78 8.46 -14.92
C PHE A 60 10.86 6.93 -14.79
N ILE A 61 12.00 6.46 -14.29
CA ILE A 61 12.19 5.07 -13.86
C ILE A 61 12.24 5.08 -12.34
N TRP A 62 11.26 4.44 -11.71
CA TRP A 62 11.11 4.45 -10.26
C TRP A 62 11.89 3.30 -9.61
N VAL A 63 12.65 3.63 -8.57
CA VAL A 63 13.31 2.65 -7.70
C VAL A 63 12.73 2.79 -6.29
N GLY A 64 11.84 1.87 -5.91
CA GLY A 64 11.12 1.92 -4.63
C GLY A 64 11.77 1.10 -3.52
N SER A 65 11.69 1.60 -2.27
CA SER A 65 12.02 0.83 -1.07
C SER A 65 11.02 -0.30 -0.78
N ASP A 66 11.29 -1.05 0.29
CA ASP A 66 10.47 -2.15 0.80
C ASP A 66 9.05 -1.76 1.22
N SER A 67 8.84 -0.48 1.53
CA SER A 67 7.52 0.11 1.74
C SER A 67 6.58 -0.06 0.54
N TRP A 68 7.12 -0.06 -0.69
CA TRP A 68 6.40 -0.43 -1.92
C TRP A 68 6.39 -1.95 -2.08
N GLY A 69 7.58 -2.56 -2.21
CA GLY A 69 7.73 -4.00 -2.42
C GLY A 69 6.80 -4.56 -3.49
N SER A 70 6.01 -5.57 -3.13
CA SER A 70 5.03 -6.22 -4.01
C SER A 70 3.59 -5.72 -3.82
N LYS A 71 3.38 -4.57 -3.17
CA LYS A 71 2.03 -4.07 -2.90
C LYS A 71 1.43 -3.45 -4.16
N ILE A 72 0.16 -3.77 -4.42
CA ILE A 72 -0.60 -3.24 -5.56
C ILE A 72 -1.17 -1.84 -5.28
N SER A 73 -1.43 -1.51 -4.02
CA SER A 73 -2.09 -0.27 -3.59
C SER A 73 -1.45 1.03 -4.12
N PRO A 74 -0.11 1.18 -4.16
CA PRO A 74 0.51 2.37 -4.75
C PRO A 74 0.18 2.58 -6.23
N VAL A 75 -0.04 1.51 -7.00
CA VAL A 75 -0.15 1.57 -8.46
C VAL A 75 -1.56 1.35 -8.99
N LEU A 76 -2.49 0.89 -8.16
CA LEU A 76 -3.85 0.56 -8.58
C LEU A 76 -4.53 1.74 -9.29
N HIS A 77 -5.01 1.54 -10.52
CA HIS A 77 -5.58 2.54 -11.43
C HIS A 77 -4.60 3.57 -12.03
N GLN A 78 -3.29 3.33 -11.90
CA GLN A 78 -2.21 4.13 -12.47
C GLN A 78 -0.99 3.26 -12.80
N GLU A 79 -1.26 2.05 -13.27
CA GLU A 79 -0.26 1.01 -13.53
C GLU A 79 0.76 1.46 -14.59
N ASP A 80 0.30 2.24 -15.58
CA ASP A 80 1.11 2.87 -16.62
C ASP A 80 2.23 3.76 -16.07
N MET A 81 2.04 4.35 -14.89
CA MET A 81 3.06 5.18 -14.25
C MET A 81 4.18 4.38 -13.61
N ALA A 82 3.96 3.11 -13.31
CA ALA A 82 4.90 2.25 -12.60
C ALA A 82 5.53 1.17 -13.48
N GLU A 83 5.26 1.20 -14.79
CA GLU A 83 5.87 0.28 -15.73
C GLU A 83 7.41 0.40 -15.70
N GLY A 84 8.09 -0.73 -15.57
CA GLY A 84 9.55 -0.79 -15.44
C GLY A 84 10.10 -0.38 -14.07
N ALA A 85 9.25 -0.12 -13.07
CA ALA A 85 9.70 0.17 -11.71
C ALA A 85 10.42 -1.03 -11.10
N VAL A 86 11.49 -0.74 -10.35
CA VAL A 86 12.24 -1.72 -9.56
C VAL A 86 11.96 -1.46 -8.10
N THR A 87 11.49 -2.47 -7.36
CA THR A 87 11.23 -2.34 -5.93
C THR A 87 12.02 -3.36 -5.13
N ILE A 88 12.33 -3.00 -3.89
CA ILE A 88 12.98 -3.90 -2.95
C ILE A 88 11.89 -4.64 -2.19
N LEU A 89 12.03 -5.95 -2.00
CA LEU A 89 11.20 -6.72 -1.09
C LEU A 89 12.11 -7.63 -0.27
N PRO A 90 12.16 -7.47 1.07
CA PRO A 90 12.90 -8.41 1.91
C PRO A 90 12.43 -9.83 1.67
N LYS A 91 13.36 -10.79 1.62
CA LYS A 91 13.04 -12.20 1.44
C LYS A 91 12.13 -12.66 2.58
N ARG A 92 10.97 -13.21 2.23
CA ARG A 92 10.01 -13.78 3.19
C ARG A 92 10.02 -15.29 3.10
N GLN A 93 9.90 -15.95 4.25
CA GLN A 93 9.76 -17.40 4.35
C GLN A 93 8.45 -17.70 5.07
N SER A 94 7.64 -18.62 4.52
CA SER A 94 6.46 -19.13 5.23
C SER A 94 6.91 -19.97 6.41
N ILE A 95 6.29 -19.72 7.56
CA ILE A 95 6.47 -20.51 8.77
C ILE A 95 5.27 -21.45 8.86
N ARG A 96 5.41 -22.69 8.36
CA ARG A 96 4.31 -23.67 8.31
C ARG A 96 3.59 -23.88 9.64
N GLY A 97 4.32 -23.79 10.76
CA GLY A 97 3.74 -23.90 12.10
C GLY A 97 2.83 -22.72 12.45
N PHE A 98 3.19 -21.51 12.02
CA PHE A 98 2.35 -20.32 12.16
C PHE A 98 1.09 -20.44 11.31
N ASP A 99 1.22 -20.88 10.05
CA ASP A 99 0.07 -21.06 9.16
C ASP A 99 -0.93 -22.06 9.76
N ARG A 100 -0.44 -23.20 10.26
CA ARG A 100 -1.28 -24.20 10.96
C ARG A 100 -1.96 -23.61 12.20
N PHE A 101 -1.21 -22.88 13.03
CA PHE A 101 -1.74 -22.26 14.25
C PHE A 101 -2.82 -21.22 13.93
N PHE A 102 -2.55 -20.33 12.96
CA PHE A 102 -3.40 -19.20 12.62
C PHE A 102 -4.70 -19.67 11.94
N ILE A 103 -4.61 -20.61 11.00
CA ILE A 103 -5.77 -21.17 10.29
C ILE A 103 -6.64 -22.03 11.23
N SER A 104 -6.06 -22.67 12.25
CA SER A 104 -6.84 -23.46 13.21
C SER A 104 -7.60 -22.61 14.25
N ARG A 105 -7.46 -21.28 14.24
CA ARG A 105 -8.16 -20.42 15.20
C ARG A 105 -9.64 -20.30 14.83
N THR A 106 -10.49 -20.46 15.82
CA THR A 106 -11.94 -20.26 15.73
C THR A 106 -12.39 -19.33 16.85
N LEU A 107 -13.64 -18.84 16.76
CA LEU A 107 -14.22 -17.97 17.78
C LEU A 107 -14.31 -18.67 19.15
N GLU A 108 -14.47 -19.99 19.16
CA GLU A 108 -14.53 -20.78 20.40
C GLU A 108 -13.17 -20.91 21.07
N ASN A 109 -12.11 -21.08 20.27
CA ASN A 109 -10.78 -21.48 20.75
C ASN A 109 -9.77 -20.31 20.86
N ASN A 110 -10.17 -19.08 20.51
CA ASN A 110 -9.29 -17.92 20.52
C ASN A 110 -9.82 -16.76 21.38
N ARG A 111 -10.14 -17.04 22.66
CA ARG A 111 -10.67 -16.03 23.59
C ARG A 111 -9.64 -15.01 24.10
N ARG A 112 -8.34 -15.26 23.91
CA ARG A 112 -7.26 -14.38 24.37
C ARG A 112 -7.15 -13.09 23.55
N ASN A 113 -7.44 -13.17 22.25
CA ASN A 113 -7.36 -12.02 21.35
C ASN A 113 -8.71 -11.30 21.30
N ILE A 114 -8.79 -10.16 21.99
CA ILE A 114 -10.02 -9.36 22.09
C ILE A 114 -10.50 -8.79 20.74
N TRP A 115 -9.59 -8.66 19.76
CA TRP A 115 -9.92 -8.19 18.41
C TRP A 115 -10.34 -9.32 17.46
N PHE A 116 -10.27 -10.58 17.89
CA PHE A 116 -10.52 -11.71 16.99
C PHE A 116 -11.96 -11.77 16.50
N ALA A 117 -12.93 -11.41 17.36
CA ALA A 117 -14.34 -11.32 16.99
C ALA A 117 -14.58 -10.27 15.90
N GLU A 118 -14.01 -9.08 16.06
CA GLU A 118 -14.10 -7.99 15.08
C GLU A 118 -13.43 -8.38 13.75
N PHE A 119 -12.22 -8.96 13.82
CA PHE A 119 -11.53 -9.50 12.67
C PHE A 119 -12.37 -10.53 11.91
N TRP A 120 -13.00 -11.48 12.62
CA TRP A 120 -13.82 -12.53 12.02
C TRP A 120 -15.03 -11.96 11.28
N GLU A 121 -15.75 -11.03 11.91
CA GLU A 121 -16.89 -10.36 11.27
C GLU A 121 -16.47 -9.61 9.99
N ASN A 122 -15.36 -8.88 10.02
CA ASN A 122 -14.85 -8.11 8.88
C ASN A 122 -14.33 -9.03 7.76
N ASN A 123 -13.56 -10.06 8.10
CA ASN A 123 -12.92 -10.94 7.12
C ASN A 123 -13.94 -11.84 6.40
N PHE A 124 -14.97 -12.31 7.10
CA PHE A 124 -16.00 -13.19 6.52
C PHE A 124 -17.30 -12.46 6.15
N ALA A 125 -17.33 -11.13 6.31
CA ALA A 125 -18.51 -10.30 6.07
C ALA A 125 -19.78 -10.86 6.75
N CYS A 126 -19.66 -11.21 8.03
CA CYS A 126 -20.70 -11.83 8.85
C CYS A 126 -20.90 -11.09 10.18
N LYS A 127 -21.96 -11.42 10.93
CA LYS A 127 -22.19 -10.89 12.28
C LYS A 127 -22.39 -11.98 13.34
N LEU A 128 -21.85 -11.73 14.54
CA LEU A 128 -21.93 -12.58 15.73
C LEU A 128 -23.15 -12.27 16.60
N SER A 129 -23.54 -10.99 16.69
CA SER A 129 -24.66 -10.55 17.53
C SER A 129 -26.03 -10.88 16.93
N ARG A 130 -26.88 -11.59 17.70
CA ARG A 130 -28.28 -11.85 17.33
C ARG A 130 -29.12 -10.56 17.19
N HIS A 131 -28.75 -9.48 17.88
CA HIS A 131 -29.44 -8.19 17.77
C HIS A 131 -29.14 -7.47 16.45
N ALA A 132 -27.97 -7.74 15.86
CA ALA A 132 -27.60 -7.25 14.52
C ALA A 132 -28.26 -8.09 13.41
N LEU A 133 -28.54 -9.38 13.68
CA LEU A 133 -29.27 -10.29 12.82
C LEU A 133 -30.79 -10.10 12.94
N LYS A 134 -31.32 -8.93 12.57
CA LYS A 134 -32.77 -8.79 12.37
C LYS A 134 -33.20 -9.69 11.20
N LYS A 135 -34.29 -10.44 11.38
CA LYS A 135 -34.89 -11.33 10.38
C LYS A 135 -35.22 -10.50 9.13
N GLY A 136 -34.61 -10.82 7.98
CA GLY A 136 -34.78 -10.08 6.71
C GLY A 136 -33.67 -9.10 6.33
N SER A 137 -32.61 -8.96 7.13
CA SER A 137 -31.51 -8.01 6.86
C SER A 137 -30.47 -8.47 5.82
N GLY A 138 -30.53 -9.72 5.34
CA GLY A 138 -29.55 -10.29 4.41
C GLY A 138 -28.16 -10.55 5.02
N LEU A 139 -27.94 -10.24 6.30
CA LEU A 139 -26.67 -10.48 6.98
C LEU A 139 -26.46 -11.96 7.31
N LYS A 140 -25.27 -12.47 6.97
CA LYS A 140 -24.85 -13.84 7.30
C LYS A 140 -24.43 -13.92 8.75
N LYS A 141 -24.86 -14.98 9.45
CA LYS A 141 -24.40 -15.30 10.79
C LYS A 141 -22.99 -15.88 10.69
N CYS A 142 -22.07 -15.43 11.55
CA CYS A 142 -20.76 -16.06 11.64
C CYS A 142 -20.90 -17.47 12.20
N THR A 143 -20.22 -18.42 11.55
CA THR A 143 -20.00 -19.79 12.02
C THR A 143 -18.58 -19.95 12.54
#